data_AF-A0A838R5U1-F1
#
_entry.id   AF-A0A838R5U1-F1
#
_cell.length_a   1.000
_cell.length_b   1.000
_cell.length_c   1.000
_cell.angle_alpha   90.00
_cell.angle_beta   90.00
_cell.angle_gamma   90.00
#
_symmetry.space_group_name_H-M   'P 1'
#
loop_
_entity.id
_entity.type
_entity.pdbx_description
1 polymer ?
#
loop_
_entity_poly.entity_id
_entity_poly.type
_entity_poly.pdbx_seq_one_letter_code
_entity_poly.pdbx_strand_id
1 'polypeptide(L)'
;RPGVLYMQKHWDVMRTDDEGGNWVEVSDNLPSDFGFPIDVHAHEPETVYVVPIKSDSEHYPPEGKLRVYRSRTGGGEWEPLTKGLPQENCYVNILRDAMAVDTLDDCGIYFGTTGGQVYCSPNGGDSWQPIVRDLPAVLSVEVQTLR
;
A
#
# COMPACT_ATOMS: atom_id res chain seq x y z
N ARG A 1 -3.79 -15.63 10.25
CA ARG A 1 -2.61 -16.28 10.87
C ARG A 1 -2.02 -15.26 11.85
N PRO A 2 -2.36 -15.32 13.15
CA PRO A 2 -2.04 -14.21 14.07
C PRO A 2 -0.54 -14.04 14.38
N GLY A 3 0.28 -15.06 14.14
CA GLY A 3 1.73 -14.97 14.35
C GLY A 3 2.54 -14.41 13.18
N VAL A 4 1.89 -14.12 12.04
CA VAL A 4 2.53 -13.48 10.89
C VAL A 4 2.27 -11.99 10.96
N LEU A 5 3.34 -11.19 10.99
CA LEU A 5 3.25 -9.72 10.98
C LEU A 5 4.10 -9.15 9.85
N TYR A 6 3.67 -8.02 9.33
CA TYR A 6 4.39 -7.25 8.32
C TYR A 6 4.64 -5.84 8.82
N MET A 7 5.73 -5.22 8.36
CA MET A 7 6.09 -3.86 8.72
C MET A 7 6.74 -3.15 7.54
N GLN A 8 6.17 -2.03 7.10
CA GLN A 8 6.91 -1.03 6.35
C GLN A 8 7.71 -0.17 7.34
N LYS A 9 8.99 -0.48 7.47
CA LYS A 9 9.95 0.29 8.27
C LYS A 9 10.39 1.53 7.48
N HIS A 10 11.15 2.43 8.11
CA HIS A 10 11.70 3.60 7.44
C HIS A 10 12.44 3.18 6.17
N TRP A 11 13.38 2.23 6.29
CA TRP A 11 13.89 1.43 5.18
C TRP A 11 13.44 -0.01 5.40
N ASP A 12 13.16 -0.72 4.31
CA ASP A 12 12.78 -2.14 4.27
C ASP A 12 11.30 -2.42 4.48
N VAL A 13 10.80 -3.43 3.75
CA VAL A 13 9.58 -4.15 4.11
C VAL A 13 9.99 -5.41 4.86
N MET A 14 9.50 -5.58 6.07
CA MET A 14 9.88 -6.67 6.96
C MET A 14 8.69 -7.61 7.20
N ARG A 15 9.01 -8.89 7.40
CA ARG A 15 8.07 -9.94 7.80
C ARG A 15 8.59 -10.71 9.01
N THR A 16 7.69 -11.17 9.86
CA THR A 16 7.95 -12.18 10.90
C THR A 16 6.88 -13.26 10.78
N ASP A 17 7.26 -14.51 11.06
CA ASP A 17 6.34 -15.66 11.14
C ASP A 17 6.24 -16.22 12.58
N ASP A 18 6.86 -15.55 13.55
CA ASP A 18 7.00 -16.00 14.94
C ASP A 18 6.65 -14.88 15.95
N GLU A 19 5.55 -14.17 15.70
CA GLU A 19 4.99 -13.15 16.61
C GLU A 19 5.96 -11.99 16.91
N GLY A 20 6.87 -11.69 15.97
CA GLY A 20 7.87 -10.64 16.12
C GLY A 20 9.16 -11.09 16.79
N GLY A 21 9.36 -12.40 16.99
CA GLY A 21 10.61 -12.97 17.51
C GLY A 21 11.80 -12.76 16.57
N ASN A 22 11.59 -12.98 15.27
CA ASN A 22 12.58 -12.79 14.21
C ASN A 22 11.95 -12.08 13.01
N TRP A 23 12.66 -11.08 12.48
CA TRP A 23 12.24 -10.31 11.31
C TRP A 23 13.19 -10.54 10.15
N VAL A 24 12.62 -10.79 8.97
CA VAL A 24 13.33 -10.93 7.70
C VAL A 24 12.88 -9.85 6.74
N GLU A 25 13.82 -9.34 5.94
CA GLU A 25 13.51 -8.40 4.87
C GLU A 25 12.83 -9.15 3.71
N VAL A 26 11.82 -8.51 3.13
CA VAL A 26 11.03 -9.02 1.99
C VAL A 26 10.82 -7.95 0.90
N SER A 27 11.72 -6.96 0.82
CA SER A 27 11.64 -5.85 -0.14
C SER A 27 11.94 -6.28 -1.58
N ASP A 28 12.96 -7.13 -1.78
CA ASP A 28 13.42 -7.70 -3.06
C ASP A 28 13.31 -6.77 -4.30
N ASN A 29 12.31 -6.98 -5.16
CA ASN A 29 12.20 -6.31 -6.46
C ASN A 29 11.43 -4.98 -6.44
N LEU A 30 11.17 -4.42 -5.26
CA LEU A 30 10.57 -3.09 -5.15
C LEU A 30 11.50 -2.02 -5.77
N PRO A 31 10.94 -0.97 -6.41
CA PRO A 31 11.72 0.12 -7.00
C PRO A 31 12.40 1.00 -5.92
N SER A 32 11.94 0.88 -4.68
CA SER A 32 12.43 1.54 -3.48
C SER A 32 11.92 0.73 -2.28
N ASP A 33 12.76 0.58 -1.26
CA ASP A 33 12.41 -0.02 0.03
C ASP A 33 11.80 1.01 1.01
N PHE A 34 11.70 2.27 0.58
CA PHE A 34 11.20 3.40 1.35
C PHE A 34 9.71 3.63 1.11
N GLY A 35 8.92 3.68 2.18
CA GLY A 35 7.47 3.82 2.12
C GLY A 35 6.86 4.10 3.49
N PHE A 36 5.54 4.28 3.53
CA PHE A 36 4.80 4.48 4.78
C PHE A 36 3.72 3.42 5.04
N PRO A 37 2.71 3.26 4.17
CA PRO A 37 1.63 2.32 4.43
C PRO A 37 2.07 0.88 4.14
N ILE A 38 1.50 -0.04 4.91
CA ILE A 38 1.42 -1.46 4.58
C ILE A 38 0.06 -1.97 5.01
N ASP A 39 -0.57 -2.81 4.20
CA ASP A 39 -1.84 -3.44 4.56
C ASP A 39 -1.91 -4.87 4.04
N VAL A 40 -2.71 -5.71 4.70
CA VAL A 40 -2.85 -7.15 4.43
C VAL A 40 -4.26 -7.42 3.95
N HIS A 41 -4.40 -8.14 2.84
CA HIS A 41 -5.70 -8.52 2.30
C HIS A 41 -6.54 -9.29 3.33
N ALA A 42 -7.82 -8.93 3.47
CA ALA A 42 -8.70 -9.44 4.53
C ALA A 42 -8.85 -10.97 4.53
N HIS A 43 -8.81 -11.59 3.35
CA HIS A 43 -9.02 -13.04 3.17
C HIS A 43 -7.77 -13.82 2.75
N GLU A 44 -6.66 -13.13 2.47
CA GLU A 44 -5.45 -13.73 1.89
C GLU A 44 -4.22 -13.25 2.68
N PRO A 45 -3.79 -13.95 3.74
CA PRO A 45 -2.79 -13.43 4.69
C PRO A 45 -1.37 -13.29 4.13
N GLU A 46 -1.12 -13.82 2.93
CA GLU A 46 0.15 -13.65 2.19
C GLU A 46 0.02 -12.57 1.12
N THR A 47 -1.17 -11.98 0.95
CA THR A 47 -1.40 -10.87 0.02
C THR A 47 -1.22 -9.56 0.77
N VAL A 48 -0.17 -8.82 0.44
CA VAL A 48 0.25 -7.58 1.12
C VAL A 48 0.45 -6.45 0.13
N TYR A 49 0.19 -5.23 0.58
CA TYR A 49 0.25 -4.02 -0.23
C TYR A 49 1.18 -3.00 0.38
N VAL A 50 2.01 -2.36 -0.44
CA VAL A 50 2.85 -1.22 -0.06
C VAL A 50 2.81 -0.13 -1.13
N VAL A 51 3.21 1.09 -0.77
CA VAL A 51 3.35 2.20 -1.71
C VAL A 51 4.75 2.81 -1.59
N PRO A 52 5.70 2.37 -2.43
CA PRO A 52 7.06 2.90 -2.41
C PRO A 52 7.10 4.38 -2.83
N ILE A 53 7.96 5.13 -2.17
CA ILE A 53 8.34 6.51 -2.53
C ILE A 53 9.86 6.60 -2.71
N LYS A 54 10.35 7.68 -3.33
CA LYS A 54 11.70 7.77 -3.86
C LYS A 54 12.79 7.73 -2.79
N SER A 55 12.66 8.51 -1.71
CA SER A 55 13.62 8.52 -0.59
C SER A 55 13.06 9.27 0.64
N ASP A 56 13.85 9.28 1.71
CA ASP A 56 13.65 10.07 2.94
C ASP A 56 13.68 11.60 2.74
N SER A 57 14.28 12.05 1.64
CA SER A 57 14.38 13.45 1.24
C SER A 57 13.37 13.81 0.14
N GLU A 58 12.84 12.81 -0.56
CA GLU A 58 11.95 12.97 -1.71
C GLU A 58 10.71 12.09 -1.54
N HIS A 59 9.72 12.60 -0.80
CA HIS A 59 8.47 11.92 -0.46
C HIS A 59 7.45 11.89 -1.62
N TYR A 60 7.83 11.31 -2.76
CA TYR A 60 6.94 11.08 -3.89
C TYR A 60 7.26 9.77 -4.63
N PRO A 61 6.33 9.18 -5.41
CA PRO A 61 6.53 7.91 -6.09
C PRO A 61 7.77 7.89 -6.99
N PRO A 62 8.52 6.77 -7.06
CA PRO A 62 9.63 6.62 -7.99
C PRO A 62 9.18 6.94 -9.42
N GLU A 63 10.02 7.70 -10.14
CA GLU A 63 9.77 8.16 -11.50
C GLU A 63 8.53 9.07 -11.67
N GLY A 64 7.92 9.55 -10.58
CA GLY A 64 6.66 10.30 -10.64
C GLY A 64 5.47 9.44 -11.10
N LYS A 65 5.55 8.12 -10.90
CA LYS A 65 4.52 7.14 -11.30
C LYS A 65 3.92 6.50 -10.06
N LEU A 66 2.65 6.82 -9.77
CA LEU A 66 1.95 6.26 -8.62
C LEU A 66 1.59 4.79 -8.88
N ARG A 67 2.06 3.92 -7.99
CA ARG A 67 1.93 2.46 -8.07
C ARG A 67 1.69 1.94 -6.66
N VAL A 68 0.66 1.13 -6.49
CA VAL A 68 0.57 0.24 -5.33
C VAL A 68 1.31 -1.04 -5.71
N TYR A 69 2.16 -1.56 -4.86
CA TYR A 69 2.82 -2.84 -5.09
C TYR A 69 2.11 -3.91 -4.27
N ARG A 70 1.79 -5.04 -4.91
CA ARG A 70 1.19 -6.21 -4.28
C ARG A 70 2.19 -7.35 -4.29
N SER A 71 2.31 -8.07 -3.18
CA SER A 71 2.86 -9.42 -3.18
C SER A 71 1.76 -10.38 -2.79
N ARG A 72 1.76 -11.59 -3.35
CA ARG A 72 0.86 -12.71 -2.97
C ARG A 72 1.59 -13.84 -2.26
N THR A 73 2.89 -13.67 -2.01
CA THR A 73 3.80 -14.63 -1.39
C THR A 73 4.25 -14.16 -0.01
N GLY A 74 3.62 -13.12 0.54
CA GLY A 74 3.99 -12.45 1.78
C GLY A 74 5.29 -11.68 1.65
N GLY A 75 5.50 -11.04 0.49
CA GLY A 75 6.68 -10.28 0.13
C GLY A 75 7.63 -11.05 -0.80
N GLY A 76 8.72 -10.39 -1.15
CA GLY A 76 9.80 -10.87 -2.00
C GLY A 76 9.54 -10.99 -3.50
N GLU A 77 8.28 -11.19 -3.88
CA GLU A 77 7.83 -11.03 -5.27
C GLU A 77 6.71 -10.00 -5.31
N TRP A 78 7.01 -8.83 -5.86
CA TRP A 78 6.09 -7.70 -5.93
C TRP A 78 5.72 -7.36 -7.37
N GLU A 79 4.42 -7.15 -7.61
CA GLU A 79 3.88 -6.68 -8.88
C GLU A 79 3.37 -5.24 -8.75
N PRO A 80 3.65 -4.36 -9.73
CA PRO A 80 3.11 -3.00 -9.76
C PRO A 80 1.66 -2.99 -10.23
N LEU A 81 0.77 -2.44 -9.40
CA LEU A 81 -0.64 -2.21 -9.70
C LEU A 81 -0.83 -0.75 -10.15
N THR A 82 -1.18 -0.56 -11.42
CA THR A 82 -1.07 0.76 -12.08
C THR A 82 -2.34 1.24 -12.78
N LYS A 83 -3.24 0.32 -13.11
CA LYS A 83 -4.40 0.60 -13.96
C LYS A 83 -5.34 1.60 -13.27
N GLY A 84 -5.44 2.81 -13.84
CA GLY A 84 -6.26 3.90 -13.29
C GLY A 84 -5.51 4.87 -12.36
N LEU A 85 -4.22 4.64 -12.11
CA LEU A 85 -3.36 5.55 -11.34
C LEU A 85 -2.50 6.45 -12.24
N PRO A 86 -2.14 7.68 -11.81
CA PRO A 86 -1.25 8.56 -12.57
C PRO A 86 0.14 7.93 -12.82
N GLN A 87 0.53 7.80 -14.09
CA GLN A 87 1.79 7.17 -14.51
C GLN A 87 2.86 8.18 -14.99
N GLU A 88 2.66 9.46 -14.69
CA GLU A 88 3.62 10.53 -14.94
C GLU A 88 3.29 11.75 -14.08
N ASN A 89 4.30 12.58 -13.78
CA ASN A 89 4.16 13.86 -13.09
C ASN A 89 3.38 13.80 -11.75
N CYS A 90 3.45 12.66 -11.05
CA CYS A 90 2.76 12.45 -9.78
C CYS A 90 3.70 12.68 -8.59
N TYR A 91 3.52 13.80 -7.89
CA TYR A 91 4.36 14.24 -6.77
C TYR A 91 3.59 14.32 -5.46
N VAL A 92 2.88 13.25 -5.11
CA VAL A 92 2.12 13.11 -3.86
C VAL A 92 2.78 12.08 -2.96
N ASN A 93 2.43 12.04 -1.68
CA ASN A 93 2.81 10.98 -0.76
C ASN A 93 1.56 10.23 -0.28
N ILE A 94 1.74 9.03 0.25
CA ILE A 94 0.70 8.25 0.94
C ILE A 94 1.21 8.04 2.36
N LEU A 95 0.49 8.57 3.33
CA LEU A 95 0.91 8.52 4.73
C LEU A 95 0.57 7.16 5.36
N ARG A 96 1.19 6.87 6.51
CA ARG A 96 1.17 5.55 7.15
C ARG A 96 -0.23 4.98 7.34
N ASP A 97 -1.14 5.81 7.84
CA ASP A 97 -2.53 5.42 8.13
C ASP A 97 -3.48 5.78 6.98
N ALA A 98 -2.96 6.22 5.83
CA ALA A 98 -3.73 6.63 4.66
C ALA A 98 -4.00 5.48 3.68
N MET A 99 -3.95 4.24 4.14
CA MET A 99 -4.33 3.04 3.39
C MET A 99 -5.18 2.15 4.28
N ALA A 100 -6.23 1.56 3.71
CA ALA A 100 -7.06 0.58 4.39
C ALA A 100 -7.64 -0.44 3.39
N VAL A 101 -7.93 -1.63 3.87
CA VAL A 101 -8.66 -2.69 3.15
C VAL A 101 -10.05 -2.91 3.77
N ASP A 102 -11.04 -3.26 2.94
CA ASP A 102 -12.35 -3.69 3.46
C ASP A 102 -12.45 -5.21 3.61
N THR A 103 -13.56 -5.69 4.16
CA THR A 103 -13.80 -7.13 4.35
C THR A 103 -14.92 -7.67 3.46
N LEU A 104 -15.17 -7.05 2.29
CA LEU A 104 -16.08 -7.62 1.29
C LEU A 104 -15.46 -8.89 0.68
N ASP A 105 -16.27 -9.73 0.02
CA ASP A 105 -15.78 -10.96 -0.61
C ASP A 105 -14.66 -10.64 -1.63
N ASP A 106 -14.91 -9.65 -2.49
CA ASP A 106 -13.88 -8.99 -3.28
C ASP A 106 -13.28 -7.86 -2.43
N CYS A 107 -12.17 -8.17 -1.74
CA CYS A 107 -11.48 -7.24 -0.84
C CYS A 107 -11.13 -5.94 -1.55
N GLY A 108 -11.74 -4.84 -1.11
CA GLY A 108 -11.43 -3.52 -1.60
C GLY A 108 -10.19 -2.93 -0.92
N ILE A 109 -9.44 -2.11 -1.65
CA ILE A 109 -8.28 -1.38 -1.13
C ILE A 109 -8.48 0.10 -1.41
N TYR A 110 -8.14 0.92 -0.43
CA TYR A 110 -8.36 2.35 -0.45
C TYR A 110 -7.10 3.05 0.00
N PHE A 111 -6.74 4.15 -0.66
CA PHE A 111 -5.66 5.00 -0.14
C PHE A 111 -5.89 6.48 -0.44
N GLY A 112 -5.40 7.30 0.48
CA GLY A 112 -5.43 8.75 0.43
C GLY A 112 -4.07 9.32 0.05
N THR A 113 -4.06 10.35 -0.77
CA THR A 113 -2.84 11.08 -1.14
C THR A 113 -2.72 12.37 -0.35
N THR A 114 -1.48 12.85 -0.14
CA THR A 114 -1.25 14.21 0.37
C THR A 114 -1.71 15.30 -0.61
N GLY A 115 -2.01 14.96 -1.86
CA GLY A 115 -2.62 15.82 -2.86
C GLY A 115 -4.16 15.91 -2.79
N GLY A 116 -4.79 15.26 -1.81
CA GLY A 116 -6.23 15.39 -1.57
C GLY A 116 -7.12 14.47 -2.39
N GLN A 117 -6.57 13.40 -2.98
CA GLN A 117 -7.36 12.36 -3.65
C GLN A 117 -7.52 11.14 -2.75
N VAL A 118 -8.66 10.47 -2.84
CA VAL A 118 -8.86 9.12 -2.31
C VAL A 118 -9.14 8.19 -3.47
N TYR A 119 -8.31 7.16 -3.62
CA TYR A 119 -8.48 6.11 -4.61
C TYR A 119 -9.09 4.87 -3.98
N CYS A 120 -9.87 4.14 -4.77
CA CYS A 120 -10.44 2.86 -4.43
C CYS A 120 -10.12 1.85 -5.54
N SER A 121 -9.80 0.63 -5.15
CA SER A 121 -9.83 -0.55 -5.99
C SER A 121 -10.79 -1.58 -5.38
N PRO A 122 -11.92 -1.90 -6.03
CA PRO A 122 -12.89 -2.86 -5.52
C PRO A 122 -12.52 -4.32 -5.88
N ASN A 123 -11.30 -4.56 -6.38
CA ASN A 123 -10.89 -5.86 -6.94
C ASN A 123 -9.44 -6.20 -6.59
N GLY A 124 -9.09 -6.07 -5.30
CA GLY A 124 -7.78 -6.48 -4.80
C GLY A 124 -6.59 -5.75 -5.42
N GLY A 125 -6.82 -4.56 -6.00
CA GLY A 125 -5.79 -3.71 -6.60
C GLY A 125 -5.68 -3.77 -8.12
N ASP A 126 -6.47 -4.60 -8.80
CA ASP A 126 -6.33 -4.82 -10.26
C ASP A 126 -6.73 -3.59 -11.10
N SER A 127 -7.61 -2.74 -10.57
CA SER A 127 -7.93 -1.43 -11.15
C SER A 127 -8.35 -0.41 -10.10
N TRP A 128 -7.99 0.85 -10.34
CA TRP A 128 -8.20 1.96 -9.42
C TRP A 128 -9.07 3.05 -10.03
N GLN A 129 -9.82 3.73 -9.18
CA GLN A 129 -10.54 4.95 -9.54
C GLN A 129 -10.49 5.96 -8.38
N PRO A 130 -10.39 7.27 -8.66
CA PRO A 130 -10.57 8.28 -7.62
C PRO A 130 -12.05 8.34 -7.23
N ILE A 131 -12.35 8.13 -5.94
CA ILE A 131 -13.70 8.25 -5.38
C ILE A 131 -13.95 9.60 -4.73
N VAL A 132 -12.88 10.31 -4.36
CA VAL A 132 -12.92 11.71 -3.88
C VAL A 132 -11.70 12.46 -4.41
N ARG A 133 -11.85 13.76 -4.66
CA ARG A 133 -10.80 14.67 -5.09
C ARG A 133 -10.92 16.00 -4.33
N ASP A 134 -9.87 16.80 -4.41
CA ASP A 134 -9.84 18.20 -3.96
C ASP A 134 -10.06 18.38 -2.45
N LEU A 135 -9.66 17.39 -1.65
CA LEU A 135 -9.53 17.50 -0.20
C LEU A 135 -8.24 18.24 0.20
N PRO A 136 -8.12 18.68 1.46
CA PRO A 136 -6.82 18.84 2.10
C PRO A 136 -6.02 17.52 2.06
N ALA A 137 -4.73 17.59 2.44
CA ALA A 137 -3.89 16.40 2.52
C ALA A 137 -4.55 15.31 3.38
N VAL A 138 -4.70 14.10 2.81
CA VAL A 138 -5.32 12.97 3.51
C VAL A 138 -4.30 12.35 4.45
N LEU A 139 -4.58 12.40 5.75
CA LEU A 139 -3.69 11.88 6.78
C LEU A 139 -3.96 10.42 7.11
N SER A 140 -5.23 10.03 7.04
CA SER A 140 -5.69 8.68 7.33
C SER A 140 -6.92 8.34 6.48
N VAL A 141 -7.06 7.07 6.14
CA VAL A 141 -8.23 6.46 5.50
C VAL A 141 -8.60 5.25 6.31
N GLU A 142 -9.88 5.14 6.66
CA GLU A 142 -10.44 4.00 7.38
C GLU A 142 -11.69 3.55 6.63
N VAL A 143 -11.95 2.24 6.62
CA VAL A 143 -13.10 1.67 5.91
C VAL A 143 -13.91 0.77 6.80
N GLN A 144 -15.22 0.77 6.56
CA GLN A 144 -16.16 -0.06 7.30
C GLN A 144 -17.10 -0.76 6.33
N THR A 145 -17.13 -2.08 6.39
CA THR A 145 -18.15 -2.89 5.72
C THR A 145 -19.41 -2.94 6.58
N LEU A 146 -20.54 -2.50 6.03
CA LEU A 146 -21.85 -2.61 6.69
C LEU A 146 -22.47 -3.97 6.37
N ARG A 147 -23.04 -4.62 7.40
CA ARG A 147 -23.78 -5.87 7.28
C ARG A 147 -25.26 -5.64 7.54
#